data_AF-X1FW68-F1
#
_entry.id   AF-X1FW68-F1
#
_cell.length_a   1.000
_cell.length_b   1.000
_cell.length_c   1.000
_cell.angle_alpha   90.00
_cell.angle_beta   90.00
_cell.angle_gamma   90.00
#
_symmetry.space_group_name_H-M   'P 1'
#
loop_
_entity.id
_entity.type
_entity.pdbx_description
1 polymer ?
#
loop_
_entity_poly.entity_id
_entity_poly.type
_entity_poly.pdbx_seq_one_letter_code
_entity_poly.pdbx_strand_id
1 'polypeptide(L)' 'MAKQMKLVEVYRAVGEAEALIIKSLLESNGIACLLKSHAAPSVHVFTVDGMGEVKVMVNENRAEEAKGLIGEEESV' A
#
# COMPACT_ATOMS: atom_id res chain seq x y z
N MET A 1 -15.08 -8.26 -21.90
CA MET A 1 -14.57 -9.16 -20.86
C MET A 1 -13.86 -8.31 -19.81
N ALA A 2 -14.43 -8.11 -18.63
CA ALA A 2 -13.80 -7.34 -17.57
C ALA A 2 -12.68 -8.20 -16.96
N LYS A 3 -11.42 -7.87 -17.28
CA LYS A 3 -10.25 -8.53 -16.69
C LYS A 3 -10.33 -8.26 -15.18
N GLN A 4 -10.68 -9.26 -14.38
CA GLN A 4 -10.64 -9.16 -12.92
C GLN A 4 -9.19 -8.86 -12.53
N MET A 5 -8.89 -7.58 -12.31
CA MET A 5 -7.60 -7.16 -11.78
C MET A 5 -7.60 -7.49 -10.30
N LYS A 6 -7.02 -8.63 -9.94
CA LYS A 6 -6.76 -8.96 -8.54
C LYS A 6 -5.73 -7.98 -8.00
N LEU A 7 -6.12 -7.31 -6.92
CA LEU A 7 -5.25 -6.44 -6.15
C LEU A 7 -4.75 -7.21 -4.94
N VAL A 8 -3.46 -7.18 -4.69
CA VAL A 8 -2.81 -7.86 -3.58
C VAL A 8 -2.02 -6.85 -2.74
N GLU A 9 -1.99 -7.07 -1.43
CA GLU A 9 -1.21 -6.27 -0.49
C GLU A 9 0.28 -6.59 -0.67
N VAL A 10 1.09 -5.56 -0.86
CA VAL A 10 2.55 -5.69 -0.98
C VAL A 10 3.29 -5.05 0.18
N TYR A 11 2.68 -4.06 0.84
CA TYR A 11 3.27 -3.36 1.97
C TYR A 11 2.19 -2.77 2.88
N ARG A 12 2.49 -2.66 4.18
CA ARG A 12 1.64 -2.04 5.19
C ARG A 12 2.44 -0.96 5.88
N ALA A 13 2.09 0.28 5.60
CA ALA A 13 2.75 1.45 6.16
C ALA A 13 2.12 1.83 7.50
N VAL A 14 2.93 2.34 8.43
CA VAL A 14 2.50 2.79 9.77
C VAL A 14 1.98 4.24 9.75
N GLY A 15 1.75 4.80 8.56
CA GLY A 15 1.20 6.15 8.38
C GLY A 15 1.00 6.50 6.90
N GLU A 16 0.27 7.59 6.65
CA GLU A 16 0.04 8.09 5.29
C GLU A 16 1.34 8.57 4.62
N ALA A 17 2.26 9.18 5.39
CA ALA A 17 3.53 9.68 4.86
C ALA A 17 4.39 8.55 4.25
N GLU A 18 4.59 7.46 4.99
CA GLU A 18 5.34 6.29 4.52
C GLU A 18 4.64 5.61 3.33
N ALA A 19 3.31 5.51 3.38
CA ALA A 19 2.54 4.99 2.26
C ALA A 19 2.68 5.82 0.98
N LEU A 20 2.72 7.15 1.10
CA LEU A 20 2.95 8.05 -0.03
C LEU A 20 4.35 7.89 -0.61
N ILE A 21 5.38 7.68 0.22
CA ILE A 21 6.74 7.40 -0.26
C ILE A 21 6.75 6.13 -1.10
N ILE A 22 6.22 5.02 -0.57
CA ILE A 22 6.13 3.75 -1.29
C ILE A 22 5.28 3.90 -2.57
N LYS A 23 4.17 4.64 -2.49
CA LYS A 23 3.32 4.92 -3.65
C LYS A 23 4.13 5.64 -4.75
N SER A 24 4.85 6.69 -4.39
CA SER A 24 5.68 7.44 -5.33
C SER A 24 6.80 6.59 -5.92
N LEU A 25 7.45 5.74 -5.13
CA LEU A 25 8.45 4.78 -5.62
C LEU A 25 7.86 3.85 -6.69
N LEU A 26 6.71 3.23 -6.40
CA LEU A 26 6.04 2.31 -7.32
C LEU A 26 5.53 3.02 -8.57
N GLU A 27 4.87 4.18 -8.42
CA GLU A 27 4.38 4.96 -9.55
C GLU A 27 5.51 5.47 -10.44
N SER A 28 6.66 5.85 -9.86
CA SER A 28 7.85 6.26 -10.62
C SER A 28 8.45 5.12 -11.44
N ASN A 29 8.27 3.87 -11.01
CA ASN A 29 8.61 2.66 -11.77
C ASN A 29 7.48 2.22 -12.72
N GLY A 30 6.42 3.02 -12.84
CA GLY A 30 5.26 2.75 -13.70
C GLY A 30 4.30 1.69 -13.15
N ILE A 31 4.41 1.32 -11.87
CA ILE A 31 3.56 0.32 -11.19
C ILE A 31 2.37 1.03 -10.56
N ALA A 32 1.18 0.75 -11.08
CA ALA A 32 -0.06 1.26 -10.51
C ALA A 32 -0.34 0.63 -9.13
N CYS A 33 -0.44 1.47 -8.11
CA CYS A 33 -0.71 1.09 -6.74
C CYS A 33 -1.90 1.87 -6.16
N LEU A 34 -2.57 1.26 -5.19
CA LEU A 34 -3.74 1.79 -4.49
C LEU A 34 -3.42 1.83 -3.00
N LEU A 35 -3.56 3.01 -2.41
CA LEU A 35 -3.46 3.20 -0.98
C LEU A 35 -4.83 2.99 -0.35
N LYS A 36 -4.90 2.08 0.61
CA LYS A 36 -6.11 1.80 1.38
C LYS A 36 -5.87 2.14 2.84
N SER A 37 -6.21 3.37 3.21
CA SER A 37 -6.21 3.87 4.59
C SER A 37 -7.54 3.50 5.25
N HIS A 38 -7.53 3.10 6.52
CA HIS A 38 -8.76 2.91 7.30
C HIS A 38 -9.33 4.25 7.82
N ALA A 39 -9.38 5.28 6.96
CA ALA A 39 -10.06 6.53 7.28
C ALA A 39 -11.57 6.35 7.02
N ALA A 40 -12.23 5.54 7.85
CA ALA A 40 -13.68 5.42 7.79
C ALA A 40 -14.32 6.77 8.20
N PRO A 41 -15.20 7.38 7.38
CA PRO A 41 -15.85 8.65 7.71
C PRO A 41 -17.05 8.48 8.64
N SER A 42 -17.01 7.53 9.58
CA SER A 42 -18.20 7.20 10.38
C SER A 42 -17.84 6.62 11.74
N VAL A 43 -18.05 7.48 12.73
CA VAL A 43 -18.55 7.21 14.08
C VAL A 43 -17.83 6.14 14.90
N HIS A 44 -17.12 6.64 15.93
CA HIS A 44 -16.87 5.99 17.22
C HIS A 44 -16.35 4.54 17.17
N VAL A 45 -15.09 4.35 17.56
CA VAL A 45 -14.75 3.58 18.78
C VAL A 45 -13.25 3.62 18.97
N PHE A 46 -12.89 4.06 20.17
CA PHE A 46 -11.64 3.85 20.86
C PHE A 46 -10.98 2.52 20.50
N THR A 47 -9.88 2.56 19.75
CA THR A 47 -8.87 1.51 19.82
C THR A 47 -7.51 2.21 19.76
N VAL A 48 -6.97 2.37 20.97
CA VAL A 48 -5.55 2.56 21.22
C VAL A 48 -4.84 1.38 20.56
N ASP A 49 -3.80 1.66 19.76
CA ASP A 49 -2.95 0.71 19.00
C ASP A 49 -3.39 0.46 17.52
N GLY A 50 -3.07 1.40 16.61
CA GLY A 50 -3.24 1.18 15.15
C GLY A 50 -3.91 2.31 14.34
N MET A 51 -4.13 3.50 14.92
CA MET A 51 -4.61 4.66 14.17
C MET A 51 -3.59 5.08 13.10
N GLY A 52 -3.91 4.83 11.82
CA GLY A 52 -3.18 5.42 10.67
C GLY A 52 -2.47 4.42 9.76
N GLU A 53 -2.66 3.12 9.94
CA GLU A 53 -2.08 2.14 9.02
C GLU A 53 -2.69 2.24 7.61
N VAL A 54 -1.82 2.27 6.61
CA VAL A 54 -2.19 2.37 5.21
C VAL A 54 -1.64 1.18 4.46
N LYS A 55 -2.53 0.46 3.78
CA LYS A 55 -2.16 -0.72 3.00
C LYS A 55 -1.90 -0.33 1.56
N VAL A 56 -0.73 -0.70 1.05
CA VAL A 56 -0.35 -0.51 -0.35
C VAL A 56 -0.74 -1.76 -1.12
N MET A 57 -1.67 -1.59 -2.04
CA MET A 57 -2.22 -2.65 -2.88
C MET A 57 -1.75 -2.46 -4.32
N VAL A 58 -1.30 -3.51 -4.99
CA VAL A 58 -0.93 -3.47 -6.42
C VAL A 58 -1.58 -4.60 -7.17
N ASN A 59 -1.54 -4.54 -8.50
CA ASN A 59 -1.99 -5.65 -9.33
C ASN A 59 -1.14 -6.90 -9.05
N GLU A 60 -1.78 -8.06 -8.92
CA GLU A 60 -1.11 -9.36 -8.71
C GLU A 60 0.03 -9.60 -9.72
N ASN A 61 -0.15 -9.19 -10.98
CA ASN A 61 0.86 -9.34 -12.04
C ASN A 61 2.16 -8.53 -11.80
N ARG A 62 2.14 -7.56 -10.90
CA ARG A 62 3.29 -6.72 -10.54
C ARG A 62 3.61 -6.75 -9.05
N ALA A 63 2.99 -7.66 -8.31
CA ALA A 63 3.17 -7.77 -6.88
C ALA A 63 4.60 -8.17 -6.51
N GLU A 64 5.19 -9.06 -7.29
CA GLU A 64 6.56 -9.53 -7.08
C GLU A 64 7.58 -8.40 -7.33
N GLU A 65 7.39 -7.66 -8.43
CA GLU A 65 8.21 -6.48 -8.76
C GLU A 65 8.10 -5.39 -7.69
N ALA A 66 6.87 -5.07 -7.26
CA ALA A 66 6.64 -4.10 -6.19
C ALA A 66 7.27 -4.53 -4.86
N LYS A 67 7.14 -5.80 -4.47
CA LYS A 67 7.77 -6.33 -3.24
C LYS A 67 9.29 -6.27 -3.30
N GLY A 68 9.88 -6.53 -4.47
CA GLY A 68 11.30 -6.37 -4.70
C GLY A 68 11.74 -4.93 -4.42
N LEU A 69 11.10 -3.95 -5.07
CA LEU A 69 11.43 -2.53 -4.90
C LEU A 69 11.34 -2.05 -3.44
N ILE A 70 10.33 -2.52 -2.70
CA ILE A 70 10.11 -2.10 -1.31
C ILE A 70 11.09 -2.78 -0.35
N GLY A 71 11.42 -4.06 -0.57
CA GLY A 71 12.33 -4.81 0.28
C GLY A 71 13.81 -4.45 0.10
N GLU A 72 14.19 -3.92 -1.05
CA GLU A 72 15.57 -3.44 -1.29
C GLU A 72 15.91 -2.20 -0.43
N GLU A 73 14.91 -1.50 0.11
CA GLU A 73 15.08 -0.32 0.98
C GLU A 73 15.44 -0.68 2.44
N GLU A 74 15.30 -1.96 2.87
CA GLU A 74 15.69 -2.42 4.23
C GLU A 74 17.16 -2.87 4.35
N SER A 75 17.98 -2.73 3.30
CA SER A 75 19.42 -3.06 3.35
C SER A 75 20.28 -1.84 3.66
N VAL A 76 20.16 -1.25 4.85
CA VAL A 76 21.18 -0.31 5.41
C VAL A 76 21.42 -0.52 6.90
#